data_AF-A2BXI7-F1
#
_entry.id   AF-A2BXI7-F1
#
_cell.length_a   1.000
_cell.length_b   1.000
_cell.length_c   1.000
_cell.angle_alpha   90.00
_cell.angle_beta   90.00
_cell.angle_gamma   90.00
#
_symmetry.space_group_name_H-M   'P 1'
#
loop_
_entity.id
_entity.type
_entity.pdbx_description
1 polymer ?
#
loop_
_entity_poly.entity_id
_entity_poly.type
_entity_poly.pdbx_seq_one_letter_code
_entity_poly.pdbx_strand_id
1 'polypeptide(L)'
;MALGGANVWSNFSYGIRIDTPKGCLLNAEGSRLIFFERSRKSPKNNVKIFIHLFYTNHLGEPAGLKSTNQLNLDEAWVQWHELQEHGWTEVAHNFG
;
A
#
# COMPACT_ATOMS: atom_id res chain seq x y z
N MET A 1 -28.58 -8.24 -23.31
CA MET A 1 -27.19 -7.98 -23.72
C MET A 1 -26.43 -7.68 -22.45
N ALA A 2 -25.48 -8.53 -22.08
CA ALA A 2 -24.93 -8.61 -20.73
C ALA A 2 -23.62 -7.82 -20.60
N LEU A 3 -23.45 -7.25 -19.40
CA LEU A 3 -22.22 -6.80 -18.74
C LEU A 3 -21.57 -5.50 -19.24
N GLY A 4 -22.04 -4.41 -18.62
CA GLY A 4 -21.25 -3.18 -18.48
C GLY A 4 -19.99 -3.47 -17.68
N GLY A 5 -18.87 -3.54 -18.39
CA GLY A 5 -17.52 -3.45 -17.84
C GLY A 5 -17.00 -2.02 -17.99
N ALA A 6 -17.67 -1.05 -17.37
CA ALA A 6 -17.00 0.21 -17.07
C ALA A 6 -16.19 -0.06 -15.80
N ASN A 7 -14.90 -0.34 -15.98
CA ASN A 7 -13.89 -0.14 -14.94
C ASN A 7 -13.93 1.34 -14.56
N VAL A 8 -14.81 1.64 -13.62
CA VAL A 8 -15.04 2.95 -13.05
C VAL A 8 -13.78 3.35 -12.28
N TRP A 9 -12.83 3.94 -13.01
CA TRP A 9 -11.86 4.90 -12.49
C TRP A 9 -12.67 6.11 -11.98
N SER A 10 -13.29 5.98 -10.82
CA SER A 10 -14.06 7.06 -10.21
C SER A 10 -13.12 8.03 -9.51
N ASN A 11 -12.87 9.15 -10.18
CA ASN A 11 -12.74 10.48 -9.57
C ASN A 11 -12.00 10.54 -8.22
N PHE A 12 -10.66 10.47 -8.25
CA PHE A 12 -9.86 11.07 -7.18
C PHE A 12 -9.96 12.59 -7.30
N SER A 13 -10.78 13.23 -6.45
CA SER A 13 -10.76 14.69 -6.30
C SER A 13 -9.39 15.12 -5.76
N TYR A 14 -8.57 15.75 -6.61
CA TYR A 14 -7.29 16.40 -6.30
C TYR A 14 -7.43 17.67 -5.41
N GLY A 15 -8.32 17.65 -4.42
CA GLY A 15 -8.56 18.75 -3.49
C GLY A 15 -7.88 18.50 -2.14
N ILE A 16 -6.68 19.04 -1.91
CA ILE A 16 -6.02 19.20 -0.60
C ILE A 16 -5.68 17.92 0.21
N ARG A 17 -6.15 16.74 -0.19
CA ARG A 17 -5.64 15.46 0.30
C ARG A 17 -4.91 14.78 -0.85
N ILE A 18 -3.59 14.76 -0.75
CA ILE A 18 -2.77 13.94 -1.64
C ILE A 18 -3.02 12.50 -1.18
N ASP A 19 -4.00 11.86 -1.80
CA ASP A 19 -4.38 10.47 -1.54
C ASP A 19 -3.22 9.59 -2.01
N THR A 20 -2.50 9.01 -1.06
CA THR A 20 -1.36 8.13 -1.31
C THR A 20 -1.66 6.79 -0.67
N PRO A 21 -1.23 5.67 -1.28
CA PRO A 21 -1.36 4.37 -0.63
C PRO A 21 -0.66 4.46 0.73
N LYS A 22 -1.43 4.23 1.79
CA LYS A 22 -0.98 4.36 3.17
C LYS A 22 -1.58 3.23 3.98
N GLY A 23 -0.78 2.67 4.87
CA GLY A 23 -1.24 1.60 5.75
C GLY A 23 -0.51 0.29 5.50
N CYS A 24 -1.05 -0.78 6.08
CA CYS A 24 -0.43 -2.09 6.11
C CYS A 24 -1.24 -3.09 5.27
N LEU A 25 -0.56 -3.83 4.42
CA LEU A 25 -1.09 -5.01 3.75
C LEU A 25 -0.46 -6.25 4.38
N LEU A 26 -1.29 -7.18 4.84
CA LEU A 26 -0.86 -8.50 5.29
C LEU A 26 -1.12 -9.51 4.17
N ASN A 27 -0.15 -10.37 3.89
CA ASN A 27 -0.36 -11.44 2.90
C ASN A 27 -1.40 -12.45 3.41
N ALA A 28 -2.05 -13.15 2.48
CA ALA A 28 -3.06 -14.16 2.81
C ALA A 28 -2.56 -15.25 3.77
N GLU A 29 -1.27 -15.58 3.72
CA GLU A 29 -0.64 -16.58 4.60
C GLU A 29 -0.33 -16.05 6.01
N GLY A 30 -0.43 -14.74 6.23
CA GLY A 30 -0.12 -14.10 7.52
C GLY A 30 1.38 -14.14 7.90
N SER A 31 2.27 -14.36 6.93
CA SER A 31 3.73 -14.50 7.10
C SER A 31 4.56 -13.27 6.69
N ARG A 32 3.93 -12.30 6.00
CA ARG A 32 4.57 -11.09 5.50
C ARG A 32 3.62 -9.90 5.59
N LEU A 33 4.17 -8.78 6.03
CA LEU A 33 3.46 -7.50 6.12
C LEU A 33 4.21 -6.45 5.32
N ILE A 34 3.50 -5.70 4.48
CA ILE A 34 4.05 -4.55 3.76
C ILE A 34 3.39 -3.30 4.31
N PHE A 35 4.21 -2.34 4.71
CA PHE A 35 3.78 -1.04 5.17
C PHE A 35 4.12 0.03 4.13
N PHE A 36 3.11 0.80 3.73
CA PHE A 36 3.25 1.94 2.83
C PHE A 36 3.21 3.23 3.63
N GLU A 37 4.30 3.98 3.58
CA GLU A 37 4.44 5.27 4.25
C GLU A 37 4.82 6.36 3.24
N ARG A 38 4.10 7.47 3.27
CA ARG A 38 4.51 8.63 2.49
C ARG A 38 5.71 9.33 3.12
N SER A 39 6.77 9.55 2.33
CA SER A 39 7.92 10.33 2.76
C SER A 39 7.53 11.78 3.04
N ARG A 40 7.54 12.19 4.32
CA ARG A 40 7.18 13.55 4.76
C ARG A 40 8.09 14.64 4.19
N LYS A 41 9.32 14.28 3.78
CA LYS A 41 10.33 15.18 3.20
C LYS A 41 10.19 15.36 1.68
N SER A 42 9.27 14.63 1.03
CA SER A 42 9.13 14.69 -0.43
C SER A 42 8.34 15.93 -0.87
N PRO A 43 8.85 16.73 -1.82
CA PRO A 43 8.14 17.90 -2.33
C PRO A 43 6.82 17.47 -2.98
N LYS A 44 5.79 18.32 -2.93
CA LYS A 44 4.43 18.00 -3.45
C LYS A 44 4.43 17.54 -4.91
N ASN A 45 5.42 17.96 -5.70
CA ASN A 45 5.56 17.60 -7.11
C ASN A 45 6.36 16.31 -7.36
N ASN A 46 6.95 15.71 -6.33
CA ASN A 46 7.72 14.47 -6.43
C ASN A 46 7.51 13.63 -5.17
N VAL A 47 6.27 13.19 -4.98
CA VAL A 47 5.86 12.40 -3.80
C VAL A 47 6.53 11.02 -3.88
N LYS A 48 7.28 10.69 -2.83
CA LYS A 48 7.90 9.38 -2.70
C LYS A 48 7.23 8.59 -1.58
N ILE A 49 6.97 7.31 -1.85
CA ILE A 49 6.39 6.35 -0.91
C ILE A 49 7.49 5.38 -0.49
N PHE A 50 7.67 5.21 0.81
CA PHE A 50 8.47 4.14 1.37
C PHE A 50 7.60 2.90 1.53
N ILE A 51 8.14 1.78 1.09
CA ILE A 51 7.55 0.47 1.28
C ILE A 51 8.47 -0.34 2.18
N HIS A 52 7.95 -0.74 3.32
CA HIS A 52 8.68 -1.55 4.30
C HIS A 52 8.07 -2.94 4.32
N LEU A 53 8.84 -3.94 3.89
CA LEU A 53 8.44 -5.33 3.93
C LEU A 53 9.01 -5.97 5.20
N PHE A 54 8.11 -6.53 5.99
CA PHE A 54 8.39 -7.23 7.25
C PHE A 54 8.02 -8.71 7.12
N TYR A 55 8.77 -9.55 7.82
CA TYR A 55 8.30 -10.88 8.20
C TYR A 55 7.39 -10.74 9.41
N THR A 56 6.33 -11.55 9.45
CA THR A 56 5.45 -11.63 10.61
C THR A 56 5.69 -12.90 11.42
N ASN A 57 5.39 -12.85 12.71
CA ASN A 57 5.31 -14.02 13.57
C ASN A 57 4.01 -14.82 13.28
N HIS A 58 3.80 -15.92 14.01
CA HIS A 58 2.59 -16.74 13.91
C HIS A 58 1.29 -16.02 14.31
N LEU A 59 1.38 -14.79 14.82
CA LEU A 59 0.24 -13.93 15.18
C LEU A 59 -0.02 -12.84 14.11
N GLY A 60 0.79 -12.77 13.05
CA GLY A 60 0.68 -11.72 12.04
C GLY A 60 1.34 -10.39 12.42
N GLU A 61 2.13 -10.34 13.50
CA GLU A 61 2.83 -9.14 13.95
C GLU A 61 4.25 -9.07 13.35
N PRO A 62 4.78 -7.89 13.02
CA PRO A 62 6.10 -7.75 12.42
C PRO A 62 7.20 -8.20 13.38
N ALA A 63 7.88 -9.28 13.01
CA ALA A 63 8.97 -9.87 13.77
C ALA A 63 10.35 -9.41 13.27
N GLY A 64 10.45 -8.94 12.02
CA GLY A 64 11.70 -8.46 11.46
C GLY A 64 11.53 -7.74 10.14
N LEU A 65 12.26 -6.64 9.95
CA LEU A 65 12.32 -5.92 8.68
C LEU A 65 13.13 -6.75 7.67
N LYS A 66 12.49 -7.10 6.55
CA LYS A 66 13.15 -7.80 5.44
C LYS A 66 13.82 -6.81 4.49
N SER A 67 13.10 -5.78 4.08
CA SER A 67 13.61 -4.79 3.12
C SER A 67 12.80 -3.51 3.18
N THR A 68 13.47 -2.39 2.90
CA THR A 68 12.84 -1.09 2.69
C THR A 68 13.18 -0.62 1.29
N ASN A 69 12.17 -0.32 0.49
CA ASN A 69 12.34 0.28 -0.82
C ASN A 69 11.60 1.62 -0.88
N GLN A 70 11.93 2.40 -1.91
CA GLN A 70 11.29 3.69 -2.16
C GLN A 70 10.78 3.72 -3.59
N LEU A 71 9.51 4.10 -3.74
CA LEU A 71 8.81 4.16 -5.02
C LEU A 71 8.23 5.56 -5.25
N ASN A 72 7.98 5.87 -6.52
CA ASN A 72 7.15 7.03 -6.85
C ASN A 72 5.68 6.72 -6.55
N LEU A 73 4.85 7.77 -6.47
CA LEU A 73 3.43 7.62 -6.15
C LEU A 73 2.68 6.66 -7.10
N ASP A 74 2.95 6.74 -8.39
CA ASP A 74 2.30 5.91 -9.42
C ASP A 74 2.66 4.43 -9.27
N GLU A 75 3.96 4.13 -9.15
CA GLU A 75 4.47 2.77 -8.90
C GLU A 75 3.94 2.18 -7.59
N ALA A 76 3.81 3.00 -6.55
CA ALA A 76 3.27 2.56 -5.27
C ALA A 76 1.78 2.18 -5.37
N TRP A 77 0.99 2.89 -6.19
CA TRP A 77 -0.40 2.54 -6.45
C TRP A 77 -0.53 1.24 -7.25
N VAL A 78 0.28 1.07 -8.30
CA VAL A 78 0.33 -0.17 -9.07
C VAL A 78 0.62 -1.35 -8.14
N GLN A 79 1.67 -1.24 -7.33
CA GLN A 79 2.04 -2.32 -6.42
C GLN A 79 0.98 -2.58 -5.34
N TRP A 80 0.33 -1.54 -4.82
CA TRP A 80 -0.78 -1.70 -3.87
C TRP A 80 -1.91 -2.53 -4.47
N HIS A 81 -2.33 -2.21 -5.69
CA HIS A 81 -3.38 -2.94 -6.40
C HIS A 81 -2.97 -4.39 -6.71
N GLU A 82 -1.75 -4.61 -7.22
CA GLU A 82 -1.25 -5.96 -7.48
C GLU A 82 -1.27 -6.81 -6.21
N LEU A 83 -0.85 -6.26 -5.06
CA LEU A 83 -0.89 -6.97 -3.79
C LEU A 83 -2.33 -7.34 -3.39
N GLN A 84 -3.29 -6.43 -3.56
CA GLN A 84 -4.71 -6.71 -3.31
C GLN A 84 -5.24 -7.82 -4.23
N GLU A 85 -4.88 -7.81 -5.52
CA GLU A 85 -5.23 -8.87 -6.48
C GLU A 85 -4.61 -10.23 -6.10
N HIS A 86 -3.42 -10.21 -5.52
CA HIS A 86 -2.76 -11.39 -4.95
C HIS A 86 -3.31 -11.82 -3.57
N GLY A 87 -4.41 -11.22 -3.11
CA GLY A 87 -5.09 -11.61 -1.87
C GLY A 87 -4.46 -11.02 -0.61
N TRP A 88 -3.64 -9.98 -0.72
CA TRP A 88 -3.19 -9.23 0.44
C TRP A 88 -4.33 -8.36 0.97
N THR A 89 -4.51 -8.37 2.29
CA THR A 89 -5.60 -7.65 2.94
C THR A 89 -5.08 -6.47 3.74
N GLU A 90 -5.80 -5.36 3.66
CA GLU A 90 -5.55 -4.20 4.50
C GLU A 90 -5.80 -4.55 5.96
N VAL A 91 -4.77 -4.37 6.79
CA VAL A 91 -4.87 -4.55 8.22
C VAL A 91 -4.74 -3.20 8.89
N ALA A 92 -5.68 -2.90 9.79
CA ALA A 92 -5.64 -1.73 10.66
C ALA A 92 -4.59 -1.92 11.76
N HIS A 93 -3.34 -2.13 11.37
CA HIS A 93 -2.24 -2.14 12.31
C HIS A 93 -1.80 -0.69 12.52
N ASN A 94 -2.23 -0.11 13.64
CA ASN A 94 -1.65 1.13 14.15
C ASN A 94 -0.27 0.78 14.71
N PHE A 95 0.76 0.75 13.86
CA PHE A 95 2.12 0.87 14.36
C PHE A 95 2.29 2.32 14.81
N GLY A 96 2.03 2.55 16.10
CA GLY A 96 2.16 3.83 16.79
C GLY A 96 3.61 4.18 17.08
#